data_AF-A0A0F4GX46-F1
#
_entry.id   AF-A0A0F4GX46-F1
#
_cell.length_a   1.000
_cell.length_b   1.000
_cell.length_c   1.000
_cell.angle_alpha   90.00
_cell.angle_beta   90.00
_cell.angle_gamma   90.00
#
_symmetry.space_group_name_H-M   'P 1'
#
loop_
_entity.id
_entity.type
_entity.pdbx_description
1 polymer ?
#
loop_
_entity_poly.entity_id
_entity_poly.type
_entity_poly.pdbx_seq_one_letter_code
_entity_poly.pdbx_strand_id
1 'polypeptide(L)'
;MASLLSYIDYSKPSLFVAAASILFNPTFWNLTARNEYRNKTLTKIFGGNPYYGCYALAVTIFSLGIFRDVLYERALRDQPTHPSLVGFPAKAAAVGLVASGNVLVLSSMWALGVTGTYLGDYFGILMDNMVTGFPFDVTGSPMYYGSTLSFLGTALWFGKPAGLVLTGLVLVVYQIALSFEDPFTAKIYAEREREQKAGKKSK
;
A
#
# COMPACT_ATOMS: atom_id res chain seq x y z
N MET A 1 -27.33 -21.02 11.84
CA MET A 1 -26.44 -19.85 11.88
C MET A 1 -26.35 -19.29 10.48
N ALA A 2 -26.73 -18.02 10.27
CA ALA A 2 -26.53 -17.38 8.98
C ALA A 2 -25.02 -17.25 8.72
N SER A 3 -24.56 -17.64 7.52
CA SER A 3 -23.15 -17.51 7.14
C SER A 3 -22.73 -16.04 7.14
N LEU A 4 -21.50 -15.72 7.50
CA LEU A 4 -20.96 -14.34 7.50
C LEU A 4 -21.15 -13.65 6.13
N LEU A 5 -21.11 -14.43 5.04
CA LEU A 5 -21.31 -13.96 3.66
C LEU A 5 -22.76 -13.58 3.36
N SER A 6 -23.74 -14.11 4.10
CA SER A 6 -25.15 -13.73 3.96
C SER A 6 -25.47 -12.35 4.52
N TYR A 7 -24.53 -11.74 5.26
CA TYR A 7 -24.61 -10.38 5.78
C TYR A 7 -23.97 -9.34 4.84
N ILE A 8 -23.71 -9.71 3.59
CA ILE A 8 -23.18 -8.80 2.58
C ILE A 8 -24.33 -8.43 1.64
N ASP A 9 -24.62 -7.14 1.57
CA ASP A 9 -25.60 -6.59 0.64
C ASP A 9 -24.90 -6.26 -0.69
N TYR A 10 -24.98 -7.20 -1.63
CA TYR A 10 -24.43 -7.05 -2.99
C TYR A 10 -25.23 -6.08 -3.88
N SER A 11 -26.36 -5.54 -3.41
CA SER A 11 -27.11 -4.52 -4.17
C SER A 11 -26.48 -3.13 -4.06
N LYS A 12 -25.61 -2.91 -3.06
CA LYS A 12 -24.98 -1.60 -2.80
C LYS A 12 -23.86 -1.32 -3.80
N PRO A 13 -23.97 -0.28 -4.66
CA PRO A 13 -22.90 0.07 -5.60
C PRO A 13 -21.61 0.49 -4.91
N SER A 14 -21.70 1.06 -3.70
CA SER A 14 -20.55 1.48 -2.90
C SER A 14 -19.58 0.34 -2.61
N LEU A 15 -20.07 -0.90 -2.47
CA LEU A 15 -19.23 -2.10 -2.29
C LEU A 15 -18.28 -2.30 -3.48
N PHE A 16 -18.81 -2.23 -4.70
CA PHE A 16 -18.03 -2.43 -5.92
C PHE A 16 -17.14 -1.24 -6.23
N VAL A 17 -17.59 -0.01 -5.93
CA VAL A 17 -16.77 1.19 -6.06
C VAL A 17 -15.55 1.12 -5.13
N ALA A 18 -15.73 0.69 -3.88
CA ALA A 18 -14.62 0.46 -2.96
C ALA A 18 -13.68 -0.64 -3.45
N ALA A 19 -14.20 -1.79 -3.91
CA ALA A 19 -13.39 -2.87 -4.47
C ALA A 19 -12.58 -2.42 -5.69
N ALA A 20 -13.19 -1.69 -6.62
CA ALA A 20 -12.54 -1.14 -7.79
C ALA A 20 -11.44 -0.14 -7.42
N SER A 21 -11.69 0.73 -6.43
CA SER A 21 -10.67 1.67 -5.93
C SER A 21 -9.50 0.95 -5.24
N ILE A 22 -9.78 -0.11 -4.47
CA ILE A 22 -8.75 -0.96 -3.86
C ILE A 22 -7.86 -1.60 -4.93
N LEU A 23 -8.43 -2.09 -6.03
CA LEU A 23 -7.69 -2.66 -7.16
C LEU A 23 -6.90 -1.61 -7.95
N PHE A 24 -7.52 -0.45 -8.16
CA PHE A 24 -6.96 0.63 -8.96
C PHE A 24 -5.66 1.15 -8.36
N ASN A 25 -5.65 1.39 -7.05
CA ASN A 25 -4.53 2.04 -6.36
C ASN A 25 -3.20 1.30 -6.64
N PRO A 26 -3.02 0.00 -6.30
CA PRO A 26 -1.78 -0.71 -6.57
C PRO A 26 -1.40 -0.85 -8.03
N THR A 27 -2.41 -0.99 -8.88
CA THR A 27 -2.23 -1.04 -10.33
C THR A 27 -1.67 0.28 -10.85
N PHE A 28 -2.21 1.41 -10.40
CA PHE A 28 -1.81 2.74 -10.82
C PHE A 28 -0.34 3.02 -10.50
N TRP A 29 0.09 2.83 -9.24
CA TRP A 29 1.47 3.17 -8.89
C TRP A 29 2.49 2.22 -9.53
N ASN A 30 2.18 0.92 -9.64
CA ASN A 30 3.05 -0.03 -10.32
C ASN A 30 3.25 0.32 -11.80
N LEU A 31 2.17 0.64 -12.52
CA LEU A 31 2.25 1.03 -13.93
C LEU A 31 2.96 2.37 -14.10
N THR A 32 2.64 3.35 -13.27
CA THR A 32 3.23 4.69 -13.34
C THR A 32 4.72 4.66 -13.04
N ALA A 33 5.14 3.94 -12.00
CA ALA A 33 6.55 3.78 -11.65
C ALA A 33 7.33 3.05 -12.75
N ARG A 34 6.79 1.96 -13.31
CA ARG A 34 7.44 1.27 -14.45
C ARG A 34 7.55 2.13 -15.69
N ASN A 35 6.53 2.93 -15.99
CA ASN A 35 6.57 3.90 -17.06
C ASN A 35 7.63 4.98 -16.79
N GLU A 36 7.75 5.44 -15.54
CA GLU A 36 8.81 6.36 -15.14
C GLU A 36 10.19 5.75 -15.35
N TYR A 37 10.44 4.52 -14.87
CA TYR A 37 11.74 3.87 -15.02
C TYR A 37 12.16 3.72 -16.49
N ARG A 38 11.22 3.34 -17.38
CA ARG A 38 11.51 3.13 -18.81
C ARG A 38 11.56 4.41 -19.64
N ASN A 39 10.61 5.31 -19.43
CA ASN A 39 10.36 6.44 -20.32
C ASN A 39 10.68 7.81 -19.70
N LYS A 40 10.93 7.86 -18.38
CA LYS A 40 11.20 9.08 -17.59
C LYS A 40 10.11 10.14 -17.78
N THR A 41 8.87 9.70 -17.87
CA THR A 41 7.71 10.52 -18.25
C THR A 41 7.46 11.64 -17.22
N LEU A 42 7.39 11.30 -15.94
CA LEU A 42 7.17 12.28 -14.88
C LEU A 42 8.39 13.18 -14.75
N THR A 43 9.60 12.63 -14.78
CA THR A 43 10.83 13.45 -14.79
C THR A 43 10.80 14.50 -15.91
N LYS A 44 10.40 14.12 -17.14
CA LYS A 44 10.27 15.06 -18.27
C LYS A 44 9.18 16.12 -18.05
N ILE A 45 8.01 15.72 -17.55
CA ILE A 45 6.90 16.65 -17.25
C ILE A 45 7.32 17.68 -16.20
N PHE A 46 8.07 17.26 -15.19
CA PHE A 46 8.54 18.10 -14.09
C PHE A 46 9.93 18.70 -14.35
N GLY A 47 10.16 19.18 -15.57
CA GLY A 47 11.33 20.00 -15.91
C GLY A 47 12.67 19.27 -15.92
N GLY A 48 12.66 17.94 -16.08
CA GLY A 48 13.86 17.11 -16.07
C GLY A 48 14.38 16.77 -14.68
N ASN A 49 13.68 17.15 -13.60
CA ASN A 49 14.11 16.86 -12.24
C ASN A 49 13.42 15.60 -11.68
N PRO A 50 14.16 14.50 -11.40
CA PRO A 50 13.58 13.27 -10.90
C PRO A 50 12.95 13.40 -9.50
N TYR A 51 13.46 14.30 -8.64
CA TYR A 51 12.88 14.52 -7.31
C TYR A 51 11.50 15.16 -7.40
N TYR A 52 11.31 16.15 -8.28
CA TYR A 52 10.01 16.79 -8.45
C TYR A 52 8.98 15.82 -9.03
N GLY A 53 9.38 14.98 -10.00
CA GLY A 53 8.54 13.90 -10.49
C GLY A 53 8.17 12.90 -9.39
N CYS A 54 9.12 12.50 -8.55
CA CYS A 54 8.89 11.58 -7.43
C CYS A 54 7.95 12.18 -6.38
N TYR A 55 8.14 13.44 -5.98
CA TYR A 55 7.23 14.11 -5.03
C TYR A 55 5.83 14.30 -5.60
N ALA A 56 5.69 14.61 -6.90
CA ALA A 56 4.38 14.67 -7.55
C ALA A 56 3.67 13.30 -7.53
N LEU A 57 4.41 12.22 -7.79
CA LEU A 57 3.88 10.86 -7.67
C LEU A 57 3.50 10.54 -6.22
N ALA A 58 4.34 10.91 -5.24
CA ALA A 58 4.07 10.72 -3.82
C ALA A 58 2.76 11.37 -3.37
N VAL A 59 2.57 12.65 -3.71
CA VAL A 59 1.33 13.39 -3.42
C VAL A 59 0.13 12.71 -4.08
N THR A 60 0.28 12.24 -5.32
CA THR A 60 -0.78 11.55 -6.06
C THR A 60 -1.17 10.23 -5.39
N ILE A 61 -0.19 9.36 -5.09
CA ILE A 61 -0.42 8.07 -4.43
C ILE A 61 -1.05 8.27 -3.05
N PHE A 62 -0.54 9.21 -2.26
CA PHE A 62 -1.08 9.49 -0.93
C PHE A 62 -2.53 9.99 -1.01
N SER A 63 -2.83 10.90 -1.93
CA SER A 63 -4.19 11.42 -2.12
C SER A 63 -5.17 10.34 -2.60
N LEU A 64 -4.74 9.49 -3.54
CA LEU A 64 -5.52 8.32 -3.96
C LEU A 64 -5.72 7.32 -2.82
N GLY A 65 -4.75 7.20 -1.91
CA GLY A 65 -4.85 6.41 -0.68
C GLY A 65 -5.99 6.93 0.22
N ILE A 66 -5.99 8.24 0.52
CA ILE A 66 -7.07 8.88 1.30
C ILE A 66 -8.42 8.68 0.62
N PHE A 67 -8.49 8.91 -0.69
CA PHE A 67 -9.74 8.78 -1.44
C PHE A 67 -10.29 7.35 -1.39
N ARG A 68 -9.43 6.34 -1.59
CA ARG A 68 -9.79 4.92 -1.43
C ARG A 68 -10.31 4.62 -0.03
N ASP A 69 -9.67 5.16 1.01
CA ASP A 69 -10.06 4.89 2.39
C ASP A 69 -11.44 5.51 2.71
N VAL A 70 -11.74 6.69 2.14
CA VAL A 70 -13.09 7.30 2.20
C VAL A 70 -14.13 6.43 1.48
N LEU A 71 -13.81 5.92 0.29
CA LEU A 71 -14.73 5.02 -0.43
C LEU A 71 -14.96 3.71 0.31
N TYR A 72 -13.92 3.14 0.90
CA TYR A 72 -14.00 1.95 1.74
C TYR A 72 -14.90 2.19 2.96
N GLU A 73 -14.67 3.26 3.70
CA GLU A 73 -15.46 3.63 4.88
C GLU A 73 -16.94 3.81 4.53
N ARG A 74 -17.23 4.49 3.41
CA ARG A 74 -18.59 4.68 2.92
C ARG A 74 -19.25 3.36 2.56
N ALA A 75 -18.53 2.46 1.90
CA ALA A 75 -19.01 1.10 1.62
C ALA A 75 -19.32 0.33 2.92
N LEU A 76 -18.51 0.46 3.96
CA LEU A 76 -18.79 -0.17 5.25
C LEU A 76 -20.09 0.35 5.88
N ARG A 77 -20.34 1.66 5.81
CA ARG A 77 -21.57 2.26 6.37
C ARG A 77 -22.84 1.74 5.71
N ASP A 78 -22.80 1.51 4.40
CA ASP A 78 -23.94 1.02 3.62
C ASP A 78 -24.24 -0.48 3.83
N GLN A 79 -23.33 -1.22 4.48
CA GLN A 79 -23.43 -2.67 4.64
C GLN A 79 -24.09 -3.07 5.97
N PRO A 80 -24.75 -4.24 6.04
CA PRO A 80 -25.29 -4.76 7.30
C PRO A 80 -24.22 -4.97 8.38
N THR A 81 -24.58 -4.73 9.64
CA THR A 81 -23.72 -5.04 10.80
C THR A 81 -24.02 -6.44 11.32
N HIS A 82 -23.01 -7.26 11.54
CA HIS A 82 -23.21 -8.60 12.10
C HIS A 82 -23.14 -8.57 13.64
N PRO A 83 -24.14 -9.12 14.38
CA PRO A 83 -24.21 -9.02 15.84
C PRO A 83 -22.96 -9.52 16.58
N SER A 84 -22.31 -10.57 16.08
CA SER A 84 -21.08 -11.10 16.70
C SER A 84 -19.87 -10.16 16.64
N LEU A 85 -19.92 -9.11 15.81
CA LEU A 85 -18.82 -8.16 15.63
C LEU A 85 -19.03 -6.83 16.37
N VAL A 86 -20.10 -6.70 17.17
CA VAL A 86 -20.45 -5.43 17.85
C VAL A 86 -19.88 -5.37 19.29
N GLY A 87 -19.46 -6.50 19.85
CA GLY A 87 -19.02 -6.62 21.24
C GLY A 87 -17.61 -6.11 21.55
N PHE A 88 -17.30 -5.99 22.85
CA PHE A 88 -15.99 -5.56 23.35
C PHE A 88 -14.80 -6.30 22.71
N PRO A 89 -14.82 -7.65 22.54
CA PRO A 89 -13.69 -8.34 21.91
C PRO A 89 -13.38 -7.84 20.49
N ALA A 90 -14.41 -7.58 19.68
CA ALA A 90 -14.24 -7.08 18.32
C ALA A 90 -13.67 -5.65 18.31
N LYS A 91 -14.13 -4.79 19.24
CA LYS A 91 -13.61 -3.42 19.39
C LYS A 91 -12.17 -3.39 19.90
N ALA A 92 -11.84 -4.23 20.88
CA ALA A 92 -10.48 -4.36 21.40
C ALA A 92 -9.52 -4.87 20.31
N ALA A 93 -9.93 -5.90 19.55
CA ALA A 93 -9.18 -6.39 18.40
C ALA A 93 -9.01 -5.31 17.32
N ALA A 94 -10.06 -4.56 17.01
CA ALA A 94 -10.00 -3.45 16.06
C ALA A 94 -8.94 -2.40 16.44
N VAL A 95 -8.93 -1.96 17.70
CA VAL A 95 -7.93 -1.00 18.20
C VAL A 95 -6.52 -1.58 18.12
N GLY A 96 -6.32 -2.83 18.56
CA GLY A 96 -5.01 -3.49 18.50
C GLY A 96 -4.47 -3.63 17.07
N LEU A 97 -5.34 -3.95 16.11
CA LEU A 97 -4.99 -4.07 14.70
C LEU A 97 -4.64 -2.71 14.07
N VAL A 98 -5.47 -1.67 14.30
CA VAL A 98 -5.20 -0.33 13.78
C VAL A 98 -3.93 0.25 14.39
N ALA A 99 -3.71 0.09 15.71
CA ALA A 99 -2.50 0.56 16.37
C ALA A 99 -1.25 -0.13 15.82
N SER A 100 -1.24 -1.46 15.77
CA SER A 100 -0.13 -2.24 15.19
C SER A 100 0.10 -1.87 13.73
N GLY A 101 -0.97 -1.71 12.95
CA GLY A 101 -0.89 -1.34 11.54
C GLY A 101 -0.26 0.04 11.32
N ASN A 102 -0.66 1.04 12.11
CA ASN A 102 -0.08 2.38 12.06
C ASN A 102 1.37 2.38 12.52
N VAL A 103 1.73 1.60 13.55
CA VAL A 103 3.14 1.45 13.96
C VAL A 103 3.98 0.95 12.80
N LEU A 104 3.56 -0.11 12.10
CA LEU A 104 4.27 -0.63 10.94
C LEU A 104 4.36 0.41 9.81
N VAL A 105 3.25 1.08 9.46
CA VAL A 105 3.23 2.06 8.36
C VAL A 105 4.13 3.26 8.67
N LEU A 106 3.95 3.89 9.83
CA LEU A 106 4.65 5.13 10.16
C LEU A 106 6.14 4.91 10.40
N SER A 107 6.53 3.82 11.06
CA SER A 107 7.95 3.49 11.23
C SER A 107 8.62 3.12 9.90
N SER A 108 7.89 2.48 8.97
CA SER A 108 8.42 2.25 7.61
C SER A 108 8.67 3.56 6.87
N MET A 109 7.70 4.47 6.90
CA MET A 109 7.81 5.78 6.24
C MET A 109 8.94 6.62 6.84
N TRP A 110 9.13 6.52 8.17
CA TRP A 110 10.26 7.15 8.84
C TRP A 110 11.61 6.60 8.35
N ALA A 111 11.73 5.27 8.24
CA ALA A 111 12.98 4.64 7.86
C ALA A 111 13.33 4.81 6.37
N LEU A 112 12.33 4.78 5.48
CA LEU A 112 12.52 4.95 4.03
C LEU A 112 12.57 6.42 3.59
N GLY A 113 11.95 7.31 4.36
CA GLY A 113 11.66 8.68 3.91
C GLY A 113 10.67 8.70 2.74
N VAL A 114 10.31 9.91 2.29
CA VAL A 114 9.28 10.09 1.25
C VAL A 114 9.68 9.41 -0.07
N THR A 115 10.91 9.60 -0.53
CA THR A 115 11.36 9.04 -1.81
C THR A 115 11.46 7.51 -1.76
N GLY A 116 11.93 6.94 -0.65
CA GLY A 116 11.98 5.49 -0.48
C GLY A 116 10.58 4.87 -0.38
N THR A 117 9.63 5.56 0.25
CA THR A 117 8.23 5.11 0.34
C THR A 117 7.48 5.18 -0.99
N TYR A 118 7.71 6.22 -1.78
CA TYR A 118 6.92 6.50 -2.99
C TYR A 118 7.69 6.23 -4.29
N LEU A 119 8.37 5.08 -4.34
CA LEU A 119 8.94 4.49 -5.56
C LEU A 119 10.04 5.37 -6.21
N GLY A 120 10.83 6.07 -5.40
CA GLY A 120 11.93 6.92 -5.85
C GLY A 120 13.04 6.16 -6.58
N ASP A 121 13.18 4.87 -6.34
CA ASP A 121 14.10 3.98 -7.06
C ASP A 121 13.81 3.92 -8.56
N TYR A 122 12.54 4.02 -8.98
CA TYR A 122 12.15 4.10 -10.40
C TYR A 122 12.57 5.42 -11.05
N PHE A 123 12.71 6.48 -10.25
CA PHE A 123 13.28 7.76 -10.67
C PHE A 123 14.82 7.75 -10.70
N GLY A 124 15.46 6.71 -10.15
CA GLY A 124 16.91 6.64 -9.95
C GLY A 124 17.37 7.27 -8.63
N ILE A 125 16.45 7.57 -7.71
CA ILE A 125 16.74 8.08 -6.36
C ILE A 125 16.90 6.87 -5.45
N LEU A 126 18.13 6.35 -5.37
CA LEU A 126 18.45 5.13 -4.65
C LEU A 126 18.96 5.43 -3.25
N MET A 127 18.54 4.63 -2.28
CA MET A 127 19.12 4.65 -0.95
C MET A 127 20.53 4.07 -0.97
N ASP A 128 21.40 4.53 -0.06
CA ASP A 128 22.76 4.01 0.02
C ASP A 128 22.79 2.53 0.39
N ASN A 129 21.95 2.17 1.38
CA ASN A 129 21.81 0.83 1.94
C ASN A 129 20.33 0.45 2.06
N MET A 130 20.06 -0.85 1.96
CA MET A 130 18.74 -1.40 2.24
C MET A 130 18.42 -1.26 3.73
N VAL A 131 17.19 -0.86 4.04
CA VAL A 131 16.71 -0.79 5.43
C VAL A 131 16.41 -2.21 5.92
N THR A 132 17.11 -2.66 6.96
CA THR A 132 16.96 -4.00 7.52
C THR A 132 16.53 -4.01 8.98
N GLY A 133 16.51 -2.87 9.65
CA GLY A 133 16.00 -2.74 11.02
C GLY A 133 14.48 -2.56 11.06
N PHE A 134 13.94 -2.38 12.26
CA PHE A 134 12.50 -2.18 12.46
C PHE A 134 11.90 -1.09 11.55
N PRO A 135 10.75 -1.34 10.90
CA PRO A 135 9.91 -2.55 10.97
C PRO A 135 10.24 -3.65 9.94
N PHE A 136 11.32 -3.51 9.17
CA PHE A 136 11.69 -4.42 8.08
C PHE A 136 12.33 -5.73 8.56
N ASP A 137 12.74 -5.82 9.83
CA ASP A 137 13.16 -7.06 10.50
C ASP A 137 11.97 -7.95 10.91
N VAL A 138 10.76 -7.40 11.01
CA VAL A 138 9.53 -8.14 11.31
C VAL A 138 8.91 -8.74 10.05
N THR A 139 8.89 -7.98 8.95
CA THR A 139 8.36 -8.40 7.65
C THR A 139 9.02 -7.59 6.53
N GLY A 140 9.17 -8.18 5.34
CA GLY A 140 9.81 -7.49 4.21
C GLY A 140 9.00 -6.32 3.63
N SER A 141 7.69 -6.28 3.89
CA SER A 141 6.77 -5.27 3.31
C SER A 141 5.86 -4.66 4.38
N PRO A 142 6.42 -4.03 5.43
CA PRO A 142 5.69 -3.65 6.64
C PRO A 142 4.54 -2.67 6.38
N MET A 143 4.67 -1.76 5.41
CA MET A 143 3.59 -0.85 5.02
C MET A 143 2.36 -1.58 4.46
N TYR A 144 2.58 -2.60 3.62
CA TYR A 144 1.50 -3.36 2.99
C TYR A 144 0.71 -4.17 4.03
N TYR A 145 1.42 -4.84 4.94
CA TYR A 145 0.77 -5.54 6.06
C TYR A 145 0.12 -4.57 7.04
N GLY A 146 0.78 -3.47 7.41
CA GLY A 146 0.23 -2.48 8.33
C GLY A 146 -1.04 -1.80 7.79
N SER A 147 -1.07 -1.50 6.49
CA SER A 147 -2.28 -1.03 5.82
C SER A 147 -3.38 -2.10 5.85
N THR A 148 -3.07 -3.37 5.56
CA THR A 148 -4.04 -4.48 5.64
C THR A 148 -4.63 -4.62 7.05
N LEU A 149 -3.80 -4.52 8.10
CA LEU A 149 -4.27 -4.53 9.49
C LEU A 149 -5.21 -3.36 9.79
N SER A 150 -4.94 -2.18 9.21
CA SER A 150 -5.81 -1.01 9.36
C SER A 150 -7.18 -1.21 8.69
N PHE A 151 -7.22 -1.83 7.51
CA PHE A 151 -8.47 -2.23 6.83
C PHE A 151 -9.26 -3.24 7.66
N LEU A 152 -8.57 -4.27 8.18
CA LEU A 152 -9.16 -5.31 9.02
C LEU A 152 -9.74 -4.73 10.31
N GLY A 153 -8.94 -3.93 11.01
CA GLY A 153 -9.33 -3.28 12.25
C GLY A 153 -10.52 -2.35 12.04
N THR A 154 -10.56 -1.62 10.93
CA THR A 154 -11.72 -0.78 10.57
C THR A 154 -12.96 -1.63 10.28
N ALA A 155 -12.84 -2.75 9.57
CA ALA A 155 -13.96 -3.67 9.34
C ALA A 155 -14.57 -4.19 10.66
N LEU A 156 -13.70 -4.58 11.61
CA LEU A 156 -14.12 -5.01 12.94
C LEU A 156 -14.70 -3.86 13.76
N TRP A 157 -14.12 -2.65 13.65
CA TRP A 157 -14.63 -1.47 14.32
C TRP A 157 -16.06 -1.16 13.88
N PHE A 158 -16.37 -1.23 12.59
CA PHE A 158 -17.74 -1.02 12.11
C PHE A 158 -18.62 -2.27 12.23
N GLY A 159 -18.05 -3.43 12.54
CA GLY A 159 -18.75 -4.72 12.67
C GLY A 159 -19.31 -5.24 11.34
N LYS A 160 -18.61 -5.00 10.23
CA LYS A 160 -19.11 -5.22 8.86
C LYS A 160 -18.43 -6.42 8.19
N PRO A 161 -19.16 -7.52 7.93
CA PRO A 161 -18.62 -8.66 7.17
C PRO A 161 -18.07 -8.32 5.79
N ALA A 162 -18.72 -7.41 5.07
CA ALA A 162 -18.24 -6.92 3.78
C ALA A 162 -16.82 -6.33 3.88
N GLY A 163 -16.50 -5.65 4.98
CA GLY A 163 -15.16 -5.11 5.23
C GLY A 163 -14.09 -6.19 5.38
N LEU A 164 -14.44 -7.36 5.92
CA LEU A 164 -13.51 -8.49 6.02
C LEU A 164 -13.19 -9.06 4.63
N VAL A 165 -14.19 -9.15 3.75
CA VAL A 165 -13.99 -9.56 2.35
C VAL A 165 -13.13 -8.55 1.60
N LEU A 166 -13.43 -7.25 1.73
CA LEU A 166 -12.64 -6.18 1.13
C LEU A 166 -11.21 -6.13 1.69
N THR A 167 -11.00 -6.45 2.97
CA THR A 167 -9.66 -6.60 3.56
C THR A 167 -8.91 -7.77 2.93
N GLY A 168 -9.59 -8.90 2.71
CA GLY A 168 -9.02 -10.03 1.97
C GLY A 168 -8.60 -9.63 0.56
N LEU A 169 -9.43 -8.83 -0.14
CA LEU A 169 -9.08 -8.26 -1.44
C LEU A 169 -7.84 -7.36 -1.34
N VAL A 170 -7.76 -6.46 -0.36
CA VAL A 170 -6.58 -5.61 -0.13
C VAL A 170 -5.32 -6.46 -0.01
N LEU A 171 -5.35 -7.50 0.83
CA LEU A 171 -4.19 -8.39 1.02
C LEU A 171 -3.78 -9.06 -0.29
N VAL A 172 -4.73 -9.64 -1.04
CA VAL A 172 -4.43 -10.31 -2.31
C VAL A 172 -3.82 -9.34 -3.32
N VAL A 173 -4.40 -8.16 -3.49
CA VAL A 173 -3.91 -7.17 -4.45
C VAL A 173 -2.52 -6.67 -4.06
N TYR A 174 -2.28 -6.48 -2.76
CA TYR A 174 -0.95 -6.12 -2.25
C TYR A 174 0.09 -7.22 -2.49
N GLN A 175 -0.25 -8.50 -2.28
CA GLN A 175 0.67 -9.60 -2.62
C GLN A 175 0.99 -9.66 -4.12
N ILE A 176 -0.01 -9.41 -4.97
CA ILE A 176 0.21 -9.31 -6.41
C ILE A 176 1.13 -8.14 -6.74
N ALA A 177 0.88 -6.95 -6.17
CA ALA A 177 1.74 -5.78 -6.36
C ALA A 177 3.19 -6.05 -5.94
N LEU A 178 3.39 -6.66 -4.76
CA LEU A 178 4.72 -7.04 -4.26
C LEU A 178 5.44 -8.05 -5.16
N SER A 179 4.72 -9.02 -5.74
CA SER A 179 5.31 -9.97 -6.69
C SER A 179 5.90 -9.30 -7.95
N PHE A 180 5.46 -8.09 -8.26
CA PHE A 180 5.93 -7.28 -9.36
C PHE A 180 6.97 -6.22 -8.93
N GLU A 181 6.83 -5.68 -7.72
CA GLU A 181 7.65 -4.61 -7.17
C GLU A 181 8.98 -5.15 -6.63
N ASP A 182 8.95 -6.17 -5.78
CA ASP A 182 10.15 -6.67 -5.09
C ASP A 182 11.25 -7.13 -6.06
N PRO A 183 10.97 -7.94 -7.10
CA PRO A 183 12.00 -8.36 -8.04
C PRO A 183 12.53 -7.20 -8.88
N PHE A 184 11.69 -6.18 -9.12
CA PHE A 184 12.05 -5.03 -9.93
C PHE A 184 12.97 -4.09 -9.15
N THR A 185 12.63 -3.75 -7.91
CA THR A 185 13.48 -2.97 -7.01
C THR A 185 14.81 -3.69 -6.78
N ALA A 186 14.80 -5.00 -6.51
CA ALA A 186 16.04 -5.78 -6.37
C ALA A 186 16.92 -5.69 -7.63
N LYS A 187 16.32 -5.72 -8.82
CA LYS A 187 17.03 -5.55 -10.10
C LYS A 187 17.67 -4.16 -10.20
N ILE A 188 16.95 -3.08 -9.85
CA ILE A 188 17.48 -1.71 -9.90
C ILE A 188 18.73 -1.58 -9.01
N TYR A 189 18.65 -2.07 -7.78
CA TYR A 189 19.79 -2.02 -6.86
C TYR A 189 20.97 -2.89 -7.32
N ALA A 190 20.70 -4.06 -7.90
CA ALA A 190 21.75 -4.91 -8.48
C ALA A 190 22.45 -4.28 -9.70
N GLU A 191 21.71 -3.53 -10.53
CA GLU A 191 22.28 -2.75 -11.64
C GLU A 191 23.21 -1.66 -11.11
N ARG A 192 22.77 -0.87 -10.12
CA ARG A 192 23.60 0.15 -9.45
C ARG A 192 24.91 -0.42 -8.93
N GLU A 193 24.87 -1.58 -8.26
CA GLU A 193 26.09 -2.21 -7.74
C GLU A 193 27.08 -2.64 -8.83
N ARG A 194 26.57 -3.13 -9.96
CA ARG A 194 27.40 -3.51 -11.11
C ARG A 194 28.09 -2.30 -11.72
N GLU A 195 27.36 -1.21 -11.90
CA GLU A 195 27.89 0.05 -12.42
C GLU A 195 28.97 0.64 -11.51
N GLN A 196 28.74 0.64 -10.19
CA GLN A 196 29.73 1.09 -9.22
C GLN A 196 31.02 0.24 -9.25
N LYS A 197 30.88 -1.08 -9.38
CA LYS A 197 32.03 -2.00 -9.50
C LYS A 197 32.80 -1.79 -10.82
N ALA A 198 32.09 -1.53 -11.91
CA ALA A 198 32.70 -1.24 -13.22
C ALA A 198 33.44 0.11 -13.22
N GLY A 199 32.82 1.16 -12.66
CA GLY A 199 33.43 2.49 -12.54
C GLY A 199 34.66 2.51 -11.63
N LYS A 200 34.68 1.67 -10.59
CA LYS A 200 35.87 1.48 -9.72
C LYS A 200 37.00 0.70 -10.40
N LYS A 201 36.71 -0.14 -11.40
CA LYS A 201 37.74 -0.84 -12.20
C LYS A 201 38.33 0.02 -13.32
N SER A 202 37.66 1.10 -13.70
CA SER A 202 38.08 2.01 -14.78
C SER A 202 38.83 3.25 -14.27
N LYS A 203 39.02 3.39 -12.96
CA LYS A 203 39.87 4.39 -12.31
C LYS A 203 41.11 3.70 -11.74
#